data_AF-A0AA51X402-F1
#
_entry.id   AF-A0AA51X402-F1
#
_cell.length_a   1.000
_cell.length_b   1.000
_cell.length_c   1.000
_cell.angle_alpha   90.00
_cell.angle_beta   90.00
_cell.angle_gamma   90.00
#
_symmetry.space_group_name_H-M   'P 1'
#
loop_
_entity.id
_entity.type
_entity.pdbx_description
1 polymer ?
#
loop_
_entity_poly.entity_id
_entity_poly.type
_entity_poly.pdbx_seq_one_letter_code
_entity_poly.pdbx_strand_id
1 'polypeptide(L)'
;MKRIFLIFLISAGIIFSCSEKPHQKTKVEAADLHSLMQKVTDITVHDIFSPPVASRVYVYPSIVTYEVLATNDSSYKSLGGQLNGLTPIPNYTNEEVNIDIASIYANYLTSKMLIFSEDMLEEWLAEWKLKLKERGLTEAEWEASIAYGKLVHEHIKAWANEDNYKETRTMAKHPLSDKPNHWEPTPPAYMAAIEPHWNKIRTFVLDSADQFVPQPPYQFSMEKGSPFYKEIMEVYEVVKNANSEEKEIASFWDCNPYVMNVTGHVMFATKKITPGGHWMGITKIAAKAHDSDLMESSYAYAKTTIALADAFIACWDEKYRSNLIRPETIINRRIDEDWTPTLQTPPFPEYTSGHSVISTAAANALTDVYGDNFHFVDSTEQKYGLPSREFDSFMEASREAAMSRLYGGIHYRKAIEEGIWQGQQVAQEIRKKITFRENNSIAIK
;
A
#
# COMPACT_ATOMS: atom_id res chain seq x y z
N MET A 1 34.09 75.88 5.48
CA MET A 1 34.27 74.45 5.13
C MET A 1 33.78 73.48 6.22
N LYS A 2 32.60 73.71 6.83
CA LYS A 2 31.99 72.77 7.81
C LYS A 2 30.49 72.49 7.60
N ARG A 3 29.85 73.15 6.61
CA ARG A 3 28.42 72.96 6.29
C ARG A 3 28.14 72.12 5.04
N ILE A 4 29.14 71.85 4.20
CA ILE A 4 29.00 71.04 2.98
C ILE A 4 29.23 69.54 3.28
N PHE A 5 29.94 69.22 4.36
CA PHE A 5 30.23 67.83 4.77
C PHE A 5 29.04 67.13 5.46
N LEU A 6 28.09 67.89 6.02
CA LEU A 6 26.93 67.33 6.72
C LEU A 6 25.79 66.93 5.77
N ILE A 7 25.73 67.52 4.58
CA ILE A 7 24.71 67.19 3.58
C ILE A 7 25.09 65.90 2.84
N PHE A 8 26.39 65.63 2.65
CA PHE A 8 26.87 64.39 2.04
C PHE A 8 26.71 63.15 2.93
N LEU A 9 26.63 63.33 4.26
CA LEU A 9 26.42 62.26 5.23
C LEU A 9 24.94 61.89 5.43
N ILE A 10 24.00 62.74 5.01
CA ILE A 10 22.56 62.45 5.07
C ILE A 10 22.06 61.88 3.73
N SER A 11 22.72 62.19 2.61
CA SER A 11 22.40 61.59 1.30
C SER A 11 23.00 60.19 1.07
N ALA A 12 23.91 59.73 1.93
CA ALA A 12 24.48 58.38 1.86
C ALA A 12 23.71 57.32 2.68
N GLY A 13 22.71 57.73 3.48
CA GLY A 13 21.97 56.87 4.40
C GLY A 13 20.65 56.28 3.88
N ILE A 14 20.29 56.50 2.61
CA ILE A 14 18.94 56.16 2.08
C ILE A 14 18.96 55.00 1.06
N ILE A 15 20.11 54.39 0.73
CA ILE A 15 20.20 53.36 -0.33
C ILE A 15 20.46 51.93 0.19
N PHE A 16 20.19 51.63 1.46
CA PHE A 16 20.13 50.26 1.98
C PHE A 16 18.84 50.00 2.73
N SER A 17 17.71 50.32 2.10
CA SER A 17 16.47 49.59 2.37
C SER A 17 16.30 48.59 1.24
N CYS A 18 17.08 47.50 1.27
CA CYS A 18 16.67 46.28 0.59
C CYS A 18 15.36 45.85 1.26
N SER A 19 14.23 46.25 0.69
CA SER A 19 13.02 45.47 0.86
C SER A 19 13.31 44.13 0.20
N GLU A 20 13.83 43.17 0.97
CA GLU A 20 13.81 41.76 0.55
C GLU A 20 12.36 41.50 0.14
N LYS A 21 12.16 41.19 -1.15
CA LYS A 21 10.85 40.69 -1.57
C LYS A 21 10.56 39.48 -0.69
N PRO A 22 9.37 39.37 -0.09
CA PRO A 22 9.05 38.22 0.75
C PRO A 22 9.41 36.96 -0.02
N HIS A 23 10.27 36.13 0.58
CA HIS A 23 10.74 34.88 -0.02
C HIS A 23 9.52 34.05 -0.43
N GLN A 24 9.42 33.72 -1.71
CA GLN A 24 8.34 32.86 -2.17
C GLN A 24 8.67 31.44 -1.69
N LYS A 25 7.77 30.86 -0.90
CA LYS A 25 7.94 29.49 -0.39
C LYS A 25 8.28 28.53 -1.53
N THR A 26 9.24 27.67 -1.27
CA THR A 26 9.77 26.69 -2.22
C THR A 26 8.65 25.78 -2.70
N LYS A 27 8.50 25.64 -4.02
CA LYS A 27 7.47 24.78 -4.58
C LYS A 27 7.85 23.31 -4.44
N VAL A 28 6.98 22.53 -3.81
CA VAL A 28 7.00 21.06 -3.81
C VAL A 28 5.91 20.58 -4.77
N GLU A 29 6.18 19.51 -5.49
CA GLU A 29 5.30 19.01 -6.53
C GLU A 29 4.83 17.59 -6.21
N ALA A 30 3.70 17.16 -6.76
CA ALA A 30 3.21 15.78 -6.63
C ALA A 30 4.28 14.75 -7.06
N ALA A 31 5.13 15.10 -8.03
CA ALA A 31 6.27 14.30 -8.47
C ALA A 31 7.26 13.96 -7.34
N ASP A 32 7.44 14.86 -6.36
CA ASP A 32 8.30 14.62 -5.21
C ASP A 32 7.71 13.52 -4.31
N LEU A 33 6.41 13.59 -4.01
CA LEU A 33 5.67 12.55 -3.27
C LEU A 33 5.71 11.20 -4.01
N HIS A 34 5.41 11.19 -5.31
CA HIS A 34 5.47 9.98 -6.13
C HIS A 34 6.87 9.36 -6.15
N SER A 35 7.93 10.18 -6.10
CA SER A 35 9.31 9.69 -6.04
C SER A 35 9.63 9.06 -4.69
N LEU A 36 9.16 9.66 -3.58
CA LEU A 36 9.33 9.10 -2.24
C LEU A 36 8.59 7.78 -2.10
N MET A 37 7.30 7.72 -2.46
CA MET A 37 6.49 6.51 -2.36
C MET A 37 7.03 5.39 -3.28
N GLN A 38 7.57 5.74 -4.46
CA GLN A 38 8.28 4.77 -5.29
C GLN A 38 9.54 4.22 -4.61
N LYS A 39 10.34 5.08 -3.97
CA LYS A 39 11.54 4.66 -3.24
C LYS A 39 11.19 3.75 -2.06
N VAL A 40 10.09 4.03 -1.34
CA VAL A 40 9.56 3.15 -0.30
C VAL A 40 9.18 1.78 -0.86
N THR A 41 8.53 1.72 -2.02
CA THR A 41 8.23 0.45 -2.70
C THR A 41 9.50 -0.30 -3.10
N ASP A 42 10.49 0.39 -3.65
CA ASP A 42 11.76 -0.22 -4.04
C ASP A 42 12.50 -0.82 -2.85
N ILE A 43 12.48 -0.13 -1.70
CA ILE A 43 13.04 -0.61 -0.43
C ILE A 43 12.22 -1.78 0.10
N THR A 44 10.89 -1.75 -0.03
CA THR A 44 10.02 -2.84 0.42
C THR A 44 10.34 -4.14 -0.30
N VAL A 45 10.67 -4.06 -1.60
CA VAL A 45 11.16 -5.20 -2.39
C VAL A 45 12.57 -5.60 -1.98
N HIS A 46 13.45 -4.64 -1.72
CA HIS A 46 14.83 -4.89 -1.28
C HIS A 46 14.87 -5.64 0.06
N ASP A 47 14.04 -5.22 1.01
CA ASP A 47 13.97 -5.73 2.39
C ASP A 47 13.10 -6.99 2.52
N ILE A 48 12.46 -7.42 1.42
CA ILE A 48 11.66 -8.65 1.33
C ILE A 48 10.51 -8.63 2.35
N PHE A 49 9.82 -7.50 2.47
CA PHE A 49 8.64 -7.42 3.34
C PHE A 49 7.50 -8.30 2.80
N SER A 50 6.78 -8.92 3.74
CA SER A 50 5.57 -9.66 3.41
C SER A 50 4.47 -8.73 2.92
N PRO A 51 3.51 -9.23 2.10
CA PRO A 51 2.37 -8.44 1.66
C PRO A 51 1.62 -7.67 2.76
N PRO A 52 1.23 -8.29 3.90
CA PRO A 52 0.57 -7.56 4.98
C PRO A 52 1.49 -6.51 5.63
N VAL A 53 2.76 -6.82 5.88
CA VAL A 53 3.70 -5.85 6.48
C VAL A 53 3.95 -4.68 5.53
N ALA A 54 4.06 -4.91 4.22
CA ALA A 54 4.18 -3.85 3.22
C ALA A 54 3.00 -2.86 3.30
N SER A 55 1.77 -3.33 3.52
CA SER A 55 0.62 -2.43 3.69
C SER A 55 0.79 -1.47 4.89
N ARG A 56 1.37 -1.96 5.98
CA ARG A 56 1.71 -1.16 7.17
C ARG A 56 2.82 -0.13 6.87
N VAL A 57 3.81 -0.51 6.06
CA VAL A 57 4.89 0.40 5.60
C VAL A 57 4.32 1.56 4.79
N TYR A 58 3.23 1.37 4.04
CA TYR A 58 2.64 2.44 3.22
C TYR A 58 1.62 3.33 3.95
N VAL A 59 0.81 2.76 4.86
CA VAL A 59 -0.35 3.47 5.43
C VAL A 59 0.04 4.62 6.37
N TYR A 60 1.00 4.40 7.28
CA TYR A 60 1.41 5.47 8.21
C TYR A 60 2.08 6.67 7.51
N PRO A 61 3.02 6.47 6.56
CA PRO A 61 3.58 7.59 5.80
C PRO A 61 2.53 8.32 4.96
N SER A 62 1.56 7.62 4.39
CA SER A 62 0.50 8.25 3.59
C SER A 62 -0.45 9.08 4.45
N ILE A 63 -0.80 8.59 5.65
CA ILE A 63 -1.61 9.33 6.62
C ILE A 63 -0.88 10.59 7.09
N VAL A 64 0.41 10.51 7.43
CA VAL A 64 1.12 11.70 7.91
C VAL A 64 1.25 12.76 6.83
N THR A 65 1.47 12.38 5.56
CA THR A 65 1.47 13.35 4.45
C THR A 65 0.13 14.03 4.33
N TYR A 66 -0.95 13.25 4.35
CA TYR A 66 -2.31 13.77 4.24
C TYR A 66 -2.66 14.72 5.39
N GLU A 67 -2.40 14.33 6.64
CA GLU A 67 -2.71 15.16 7.81
C GLU A 67 -1.99 16.50 7.76
N VAL A 68 -0.71 16.51 7.36
CA VAL A 68 0.08 17.73 7.26
C VAL A 68 -0.47 18.64 6.16
N LEU A 69 -0.70 18.11 4.95
CA LEU A 69 -1.18 18.92 3.83
C LEU A 69 -2.61 19.45 4.05
N ALA A 70 -3.49 18.63 4.64
CA ALA A 70 -4.88 19.00 4.93
C ALA A 70 -4.98 20.19 5.91
N THR A 71 -3.92 20.50 6.68
CA THR A 71 -3.91 21.70 7.54
C THR A 71 -3.99 23.01 6.75
N ASN A 72 -3.57 23.01 5.49
CA ASN A 72 -3.54 24.18 4.62
C ASN A 72 -4.67 24.19 3.57
N ASP A 73 -5.53 23.16 3.56
CA ASP A 73 -6.66 23.07 2.64
C ASP A 73 -7.94 22.65 3.38
N SER A 74 -8.80 23.64 3.65
CA SER A 74 -10.08 23.44 4.36
C SER A 74 -11.07 22.52 3.65
N SER A 75 -10.87 22.22 2.36
CA SER A 75 -11.71 21.27 1.62
C SER A 75 -11.46 19.82 2.06
N TYR A 76 -10.30 19.55 2.69
CA TYR A 76 -9.95 18.25 3.27
C TYR A 76 -10.13 18.25 4.78
N LYS A 77 -10.49 17.10 5.34
CA LYS A 77 -10.74 16.94 6.78
C LYS A 77 -9.69 16.06 7.41
N SER A 78 -9.17 16.50 8.55
CA SER A 78 -8.26 15.69 9.36
C SER A 78 -8.88 14.34 9.69
N LEU A 79 -8.08 13.29 9.55
CA LEU A 79 -8.35 11.91 9.95
C LEU A 79 -8.22 11.72 11.47
N GLY A 80 -7.64 12.70 12.17
CA GLY A 80 -7.63 12.77 13.62
C GLY A 80 -9.04 12.78 14.20
N GLY A 81 -9.35 11.78 15.03
CA GLY A 81 -10.69 11.53 15.57
C GLY A 81 -11.60 10.71 14.66
N GLN A 82 -11.19 10.39 13.43
CA GLN A 82 -11.90 9.50 12.51
C GLN A 82 -11.27 8.10 12.47
N LEU A 83 -9.94 8.01 12.43
CA LEU A 83 -9.22 6.72 12.49
C LEU A 83 -9.09 6.24 13.94
N ASN A 84 -9.11 4.92 14.12
CA ASN A 84 -9.01 4.28 15.43
C ASN A 84 -7.75 4.73 16.20
N GLY A 85 -7.98 5.47 17.28
CA GLY A 85 -6.92 5.96 18.17
C GLY A 85 -6.09 7.14 17.64
N LEU A 86 -6.31 7.61 16.41
CA LEU A 86 -5.58 8.76 15.90
C LEU A 86 -6.18 10.04 16.48
N THR A 87 -5.36 10.87 17.10
CA THR A 87 -5.76 12.21 17.56
C THR A 87 -5.28 13.27 16.57
N PRO A 88 -5.89 14.48 16.54
CA PRO A 88 -5.44 15.57 15.66
C PRO A 88 -3.96 15.88 15.84
N ILE A 89 -3.27 16.15 14.72
CA ILE A 89 -1.85 16.46 14.73
C ILE A 89 -1.56 17.82 15.41
N PRO A 90 -0.33 18.02 15.95
CA PRO A 90 0.05 19.30 16.53
C PRO A 90 -0.03 20.45 15.51
N ASN A 91 -0.46 21.63 15.95
CA ASN A 91 -0.42 22.84 15.11
C ASN A 91 1.00 23.41 15.01
N TYR A 92 1.25 24.21 13.97
CA TYR A 92 2.46 25.03 13.83
C TYR A 92 2.12 26.52 13.95
N THR A 93 3.08 27.31 14.44
CA THR A 93 2.93 28.78 14.58
C THR A 93 4.00 29.58 13.85
N ASN A 94 5.02 28.90 13.31
CA ASN A 94 6.13 29.55 12.62
C ASN A 94 5.76 29.82 11.15
N GLU A 95 5.76 31.09 10.74
CA GLU A 95 5.39 31.51 9.39
C GLU A 95 6.35 31.00 8.30
N GLU A 96 7.61 30.69 8.66
CA GLU A 96 8.63 30.10 7.78
C GLU A 96 8.35 28.64 7.41
N VAL A 97 7.41 27.97 8.08
CA VAL A 97 7.07 26.58 7.79
C VAL A 97 6.44 26.48 6.40
N ASN A 98 7.09 25.72 5.52
CA ASN A 98 6.50 25.23 4.28
C ASN A 98 5.84 23.88 4.54
N ILE A 99 4.51 23.85 4.44
CA ILE A 99 3.69 22.69 4.77
C ILE A 99 3.95 21.53 3.81
N ASP A 100 4.22 21.83 2.55
CA ASP A 100 4.50 20.80 1.56
C ASP A 100 5.84 20.11 1.87
N ILE A 101 6.89 20.88 2.21
CA ILE A 101 8.18 20.32 2.66
C ILE A 101 7.99 19.51 3.94
N ALA A 102 7.26 20.06 4.92
CA ALA A 102 7.00 19.38 6.18
C ALA A 102 6.26 18.05 5.97
N SER A 103 5.31 17.98 5.03
CA SER A 103 4.54 16.77 4.72
C SER A 103 5.41 15.64 4.14
N ILE A 104 6.29 15.98 3.20
CA ILE A 104 7.20 15.03 2.56
C ILE A 104 8.30 14.61 3.54
N TYR A 105 8.79 15.53 4.36
CA TYR A 105 9.78 15.20 5.39
C TYR A 105 9.21 14.30 6.49
N ALA A 106 7.98 14.57 6.95
CA ALA A 106 7.29 13.72 7.91
C ALA A 106 7.02 12.32 7.34
N ASN A 107 6.66 12.22 6.05
CA ASN A 107 6.57 10.94 5.33
C ASN A 107 7.92 10.22 5.31
N TYR A 108 9.00 10.91 4.94
CA TYR A 108 10.35 10.34 4.93
C TYR A 108 10.72 9.74 6.28
N LEU A 109 10.54 10.47 7.39
CA LEU A 109 10.84 9.97 8.73
C LEU A 109 9.96 8.78 9.11
N THR A 110 8.67 8.84 8.77
CA THR A 110 7.70 7.78 9.08
C THR A 110 7.97 6.52 8.25
N SER A 111 8.38 6.67 7.00
CA SER A 111 8.81 5.57 6.14
C SER A 111 10.09 4.96 6.66
N LYS A 112 11.08 5.78 7.02
CA LYS A 112 12.38 5.36 7.55
C LYS A 112 12.24 4.50 8.81
N MET A 113 11.34 4.84 9.74
CA MET A 113 11.12 4.02 10.94
C MET A 113 10.44 2.66 10.69
N LEU A 114 9.95 2.39 9.47
CA LEU A 114 9.19 1.18 9.11
C LEU A 114 9.97 0.21 8.21
N ILE A 115 11.16 0.58 7.76
CA ILE A 115 12.00 -0.20 6.84
C ILE A 115 13.35 -0.54 7.47
N PHE A 116 14.14 -1.43 6.86
CA PHE A 116 15.46 -1.82 7.37
C PHE A 116 16.60 -1.08 6.66
N SER A 117 16.53 -0.93 5.33
CA SER A 117 17.54 -0.22 4.53
C SER A 117 17.36 1.31 4.57
N GLU A 118 17.58 1.89 5.75
CA GLU A 118 17.42 3.32 6.03
C GLU A 118 18.33 4.22 5.15
N ASP A 119 19.51 3.75 4.83
CA ASP A 119 20.51 4.41 3.98
C ASP A 119 19.95 4.79 2.61
N MET A 120 19.15 3.90 2.01
CA MET A 120 18.51 4.17 0.72
C MET A 120 17.55 5.37 0.78
N LEU A 121 16.85 5.61 1.90
CA LEU A 121 16.02 6.80 2.08
C LEU A 121 16.85 8.05 2.40
N GLU A 122 17.97 7.91 3.11
CA GLU A 122 18.89 9.01 3.38
C GLU A 122 19.50 9.58 2.09
N GLU A 123 19.86 8.69 1.15
CA GLU A 123 20.28 9.07 -0.21
C GLU A 123 19.19 9.87 -0.92
N TRP A 124 17.96 9.37 -0.90
CA TRP A 124 16.82 10.06 -1.52
C TRP A 124 16.58 11.44 -0.90
N LEU A 125 16.67 11.58 0.43
CA LEU A 125 16.51 12.85 1.13
C LEU A 125 17.58 13.86 0.71
N ALA A 126 18.84 13.41 0.59
CA ALA A 126 19.95 14.26 0.17
C ALA A 126 19.72 14.79 -1.26
N GLU A 127 19.32 13.92 -2.19
CA GLU A 127 18.98 14.30 -3.56
C GLU A 127 17.78 15.25 -3.63
N TRP A 128 16.74 14.99 -2.84
CA TRP A 128 15.55 15.84 -2.80
C TRP A 128 15.86 17.23 -2.24
N LYS A 129 16.67 17.35 -1.17
CA LYS A 129 17.11 18.65 -0.64
C LYS A 129 17.88 19.46 -1.69
N LEU A 130 18.69 18.81 -2.54
CA LEU A 130 19.38 19.49 -3.65
C LEU A 130 18.39 20.03 -4.69
N LYS A 131 17.40 19.24 -5.09
CA LYS A 131 16.34 19.70 -6.01
C LYS A 131 15.55 20.88 -5.44
N LEU A 132 15.25 20.86 -4.14
CA LEU A 132 14.59 22.00 -3.49
C LEU A 132 15.47 23.26 -3.48
N LYS A 133 16.79 23.13 -3.30
CA LYS A 133 17.72 24.27 -3.42
C LYS A 133 17.69 24.90 -4.82
N GLU A 134 17.59 24.08 -5.86
CA GLU A 134 17.42 24.57 -7.24
C GLU A 134 16.09 25.32 -7.43
N ARG A 135 15.07 25.01 -6.61
CA ARG A 135 13.75 25.68 -6.58
C ARG A 135 13.68 26.84 -5.58
N GLY A 136 14.81 27.27 -5.01
CA GLY A 136 14.89 28.44 -4.14
C GLY A 136 14.87 28.17 -2.63
N LEU A 137 15.01 26.92 -2.17
CA LEU A 137 15.02 26.59 -0.74
C LEU A 137 16.07 27.39 0.05
N THR A 138 15.59 28.13 1.04
CA THR A 138 16.43 28.78 2.05
C THR A 138 16.65 27.85 3.24
N GLU A 139 17.74 28.06 3.99
CA GLU A 139 17.99 27.22 5.17
C GLU A 139 16.98 27.51 6.29
N ALA A 140 16.50 28.75 6.43
CA ALA A 140 15.45 29.10 7.40
C ALA A 140 14.12 28.35 7.11
N GLU A 141 13.69 28.34 5.84
CA GLU A 141 12.51 27.59 5.41
C GLU A 141 12.71 26.09 5.64
N TRP A 142 13.89 25.54 5.30
CA TRP A 142 14.22 24.14 5.53
C TRP A 142 14.13 23.77 7.01
N GLU A 143 14.87 24.48 7.86
CA GLU A 143 14.94 24.23 9.31
C GLU A 143 13.56 24.31 9.97
N ALA A 144 12.77 25.35 9.64
CA ALA A 144 11.41 25.50 10.15
C ALA A 144 10.50 24.33 9.70
N SER A 145 10.56 23.96 8.42
CA SER A 145 9.71 22.92 7.84
C SER A 145 10.05 21.52 8.38
N ILE A 146 11.33 21.18 8.50
CA ILE A 146 11.73 19.87 9.04
C ILE A 146 11.48 19.77 10.55
N ALA A 147 11.56 20.88 11.29
CA ALA A 147 11.22 20.91 12.70
C ALA A 147 9.74 20.57 12.91
N TYR A 148 8.86 21.16 12.09
CA TYR A 148 7.43 20.81 12.11
C TYR A 148 7.18 19.38 11.63
N GLY A 149 7.78 18.96 10.52
CA GLY A 149 7.66 17.59 10.02
C GLY A 149 8.09 16.53 11.05
N LYS A 150 9.15 16.81 11.82
CA LYS A 150 9.58 15.95 12.94
C LYS A 150 8.57 15.93 14.08
N LEU A 151 7.96 17.07 14.42
CA LEU A 151 6.93 17.15 15.46
C LEU A 151 5.74 16.26 15.12
N VAL A 152 5.24 16.35 13.88
CA VAL A 152 4.10 15.53 13.42
C VAL A 152 4.51 14.05 13.29
N HIS A 153 5.72 13.76 12.82
CA HIS A 153 6.25 12.39 12.80
C HIS A 153 6.24 11.75 14.19
N GLU A 154 6.72 12.42 15.24
CA GLU A 154 6.73 11.84 16.59
C GLU A 154 5.30 11.57 17.12
N HIS A 155 4.32 12.40 16.75
CA HIS A 155 2.91 12.15 17.03
C HIS A 155 2.39 10.88 16.35
N ILE A 156 2.62 10.73 15.04
CA ILE A 156 2.20 9.55 14.27
C ILE A 156 2.95 8.29 14.72
N LYS A 157 4.23 8.40 15.03
CA LYS A 157 5.06 7.32 15.57
C LYS A 157 4.55 6.84 16.94
N ALA A 158 4.12 7.74 17.81
CA ALA A 158 3.49 7.36 19.08
C ALA A 158 2.23 6.53 18.84
N TRP A 159 1.33 7.01 17.97
CA TRP A 159 0.12 6.28 17.58
C TRP A 159 0.42 4.95 16.88
N ALA A 160 1.43 4.88 16.01
CA ALA A 160 1.84 3.66 15.30
C ALA A 160 2.49 2.62 16.23
N ASN A 161 3.10 3.04 17.33
CA ASN A 161 3.70 2.13 18.31
C ASN A 161 2.65 1.42 19.20
N GLU A 162 1.40 1.88 19.18
CA GLU A 162 0.28 1.30 19.93
C GLU A 162 -0.59 0.36 19.07
N ASP A 163 -0.14 0.01 17.86
CA ASP A 163 -0.92 -0.80 16.92
C ASP A 163 -0.75 -2.32 17.07
N ASN A 164 -0.06 -2.74 18.14
CA ASN A 164 0.23 -4.14 18.49
C ASN A 164 1.26 -4.84 17.55
N TYR A 165 1.89 -4.12 16.60
CA TYR A 165 2.86 -4.72 15.68
C TYR A 165 4.10 -5.29 16.39
N LYS A 166 4.63 -4.59 17.39
CA LYS A 166 5.85 -5.02 18.12
C LYS A 166 5.60 -6.30 18.90
N GLU A 167 4.45 -6.38 19.56
CA GLU A 167 3.99 -7.50 20.37
C GLU A 167 3.81 -8.75 19.51
N THR A 168 3.26 -8.62 18.30
CA THR A 168 3.09 -9.76 17.38
C THR A 168 4.40 -10.38 16.92
N ARG A 169 5.53 -9.66 16.94
CA ARG A 169 6.84 -10.18 16.49
C ARG A 169 7.37 -11.34 17.35
N THR A 170 6.92 -11.43 18.60
CA THR A 170 7.33 -12.49 19.55
C THR A 170 6.24 -13.53 19.80
N MET A 171 5.11 -13.45 19.10
CA MET A 171 4.03 -14.44 19.24
C MET A 171 4.43 -15.78 18.61
N ALA A 172 3.78 -16.85 19.07
CA ALA A 172 4.07 -18.21 18.60
C ALA A 172 3.81 -18.35 17.09
N LYS A 173 4.59 -19.22 16.43
CA LYS A 173 4.35 -19.57 15.03
C LYS A 173 3.01 -20.30 14.88
N HIS A 174 2.45 -20.27 13.67
CA HIS A 174 1.25 -21.06 13.35
C HIS A 174 1.54 -22.56 13.53
N PRO A 175 0.75 -23.29 14.34
CA PRO A 175 0.95 -24.73 14.50
C PRO A 175 0.50 -25.48 13.24
N LEU A 176 1.24 -26.52 12.88
CA LEU A 176 0.78 -27.50 11.88
C LEU A 176 -0.35 -28.35 12.47
N SER A 177 -1.20 -28.90 11.61
CA SER A 177 -2.37 -29.67 12.01
C SER A 177 -2.51 -30.91 11.13
N ASP A 178 -2.84 -32.04 11.75
CA ASP A 178 -3.04 -33.33 11.06
C ASP A 178 -4.40 -33.44 10.35
N LYS A 179 -5.28 -32.44 10.52
CA LYS A 179 -6.57 -32.40 9.80
C LYS A 179 -6.35 -32.32 8.29
N PRO A 180 -7.06 -33.13 7.48
CA PRO A 180 -6.78 -33.29 6.05
C PRO A 180 -7.06 -32.03 5.20
N ASN A 181 -7.82 -31.08 5.74
CA ASN A 181 -8.18 -29.83 5.09
C ASN A 181 -7.43 -28.61 5.61
N HIS A 182 -6.49 -28.81 6.55
CA HIS A 182 -5.71 -27.72 7.12
C HIS A 182 -4.46 -27.41 6.29
N TRP A 183 -4.09 -26.14 6.25
CA TRP A 183 -2.91 -25.67 5.54
C TRP A 183 -1.63 -26.33 6.06
N GLU A 184 -0.74 -26.59 5.12
CA GLU A 184 0.63 -27.03 5.34
C GLU A 184 1.57 -26.26 4.41
N PRO A 185 2.87 -26.14 4.77
CA PRO A 185 3.86 -25.55 3.90
C PRO A 185 3.96 -26.29 2.57
N THR A 186 4.10 -25.55 1.47
CA THR A 186 4.17 -26.09 0.10
C THR A 186 5.61 -26.06 -0.44
N PRO A 187 5.95 -26.96 -1.39
CA PRO A 187 7.22 -26.89 -2.11
C PRO A 187 7.40 -25.56 -2.88
N PRO A 188 8.64 -25.25 -3.30
CA PRO A 188 9.89 -25.95 -2.97
C PRO A 188 10.44 -25.60 -1.57
N ALA A 189 10.01 -24.47 -0.98
CA ALA A 189 10.67 -23.89 0.19
C ALA A 189 10.11 -24.34 1.54
N TYR A 190 8.87 -24.84 1.59
CA TYR A 190 8.18 -25.27 2.82
C TYR A 190 8.29 -24.23 3.95
N MET A 191 8.13 -22.96 3.59
CA MET A 191 8.26 -21.84 4.52
C MET A 191 7.17 -21.87 5.61
N ALA A 192 7.51 -21.37 6.80
CA ALA A 192 6.53 -21.15 7.86
C ALA A 192 5.46 -20.13 7.44
N ALA A 193 4.27 -20.27 8.02
CA ALA A 193 3.13 -19.40 7.70
C ALA A 193 3.46 -17.92 7.98
N ILE A 194 3.15 -17.06 7.01
CA ILE A 194 3.46 -15.63 7.06
C ILE A 194 2.40 -14.85 7.85
N GLU A 195 2.84 -14.19 8.92
CA GLU A 195 2.04 -13.29 9.76
C GLU A 195 0.76 -13.92 10.36
N PRO A 196 0.86 -15.03 11.13
CA PRO A 196 -0.32 -15.71 11.67
C PRO A 196 -1.17 -14.91 12.64
N HIS A 197 -0.63 -13.81 13.18
CA HIS A 197 -1.31 -12.94 14.12
C HIS A 197 -1.59 -11.55 13.53
N TRP A 198 -1.65 -11.42 12.19
CA TRP A 198 -1.93 -10.14 11.56
C TRP A 198 -3.32 -9.57 11.92
N ASN A 199 -4.26 -10.45 12.28
CA ASN A 199 -5.57 -10.05 12.81
C ASN A 199 -5.52 -9.41 14.21
N LYS A 200 -4.34 -9.37 14.86
CA LYS A 200 -4.12 -8.69 16.13
C LYS A 200 -3.59 -7.26 15.96
N ILE A 201 -3.24 -6.86 14.74
CA ILE A 201 -2.87 -5.47 14.45
C ILE A 201 -4.11 -4.59 14.61
N ARG A 202 -3.94 -3.38 15.17
CA ARG A 202 -5.03 -2.41 15.26
C ARG A 202 -5.52 -2.06 13.85
N THR A 203 -6.83 -2.19 13.62
CA THR A 203 -7.52 -1.72 12.42
C THR A 203 -7.56 -0.19 12.37
N PHE A 204 -7.57 0.40 11.18
CA PHE A 204 -7.61 1.85 10.98
C PHE A 204 -9.03 2.41 11.02
N VAL A 205 -9.98 1.72 10.38
CA VAL A 205 -11.39 2.11 10.24
C VAL A 205 -12.34 1.03 10.73
N LEU A 206 -12.01 -0.24 10.49
CA LEU A 206 -12.83 -1.36 10.95
C LEU A 206 -12.96 -1.37 12.49
N ASP A 207 -14.11 -1.78 13.01
CA ASP A 207 -14.33 -1.94 14.45
C ASP A 207 -13.51 -3.11 15.03
N SER A 208 -13.32 -4.16 14.23
CA SER A 208 -12.51 -5.32 14.56
C SER A 208 -11.98 -6.00 13.30
N ALA A 209 -10.93 -6.82 13.44
CA ALA A 209 -10.39 -7.60 12.33
C ALA A 209 -11.41 -8.58 11.72
N ASP A 210 -12.39 -9.01 12.51
CA ASP A 210 -13.46 -9.92 12.11
C ASP A 210 -14.79 -9.23 11.83
N GLN A 211 -14.79 -7.93 11.55
CA GLN A 211 -16.02 -7.20 11.19
C GLN A 211 -16.67 -7.79 9.92
N PHE A 212 -15.86 -8.30 8.98
CA PHE A 212 -16.30 -8.86 7.70
C PHE A 212 -15.84 -10.29 7.49
N VAL A 213 -16.39 -11.22 8.28
CA VAL A 213 -16.18 -12.67 8.10
C VAL A 213 -16.99 -13.13 6.88
N PRO A 214 -16.35 -13.70 5.84
CA PRO A 214 -17.04 -14.23 4.67
C PRO A 214 -17.81 -15.52 4.98
N GLN A 215 -18.55 -16.04 4.00
CA GLN A 215 -19.08 -17.40 4.15
C GLN A 215 -17.93 -18.39 4.34
N PRO A 216 -18.09 -19.49 5.09
CA PRO A 216 -17.00 -20.46 5.25
C PRO A 216 -16.68 -21.14 3.92
N PRO A 217 -15.45 -21.63 3.71
CA PRO A 217 -15.11 -22.45 2.54
C PRO A 217 -15.97 -23.72 2.52
N TYR A 218 -16.11 -24.35 1.35
CA TYR A 218 -16.85 -25.61 1.28
C TYR A 218 -16.22 -26.66 2.18
N GLN A 219 -17.07 -27.49 2.79
CA GLN A 219 -16.60 -28.61 3.59
C GLN A 219 -15.74 -29.53 2.72
N PHE A 220 -14.55 -29.86 3.21
CA PHE A 220 -13.63 -30.77 2.53
C PHE A 220 -14.32 -32.09 2.23
N SER A 221 -14.33 -32.47 0.95
CA SER A 221 -14.78 -33.77 0.49
C SER A 221 -14.11 -34.11 -0.83
N MET A 222 -13.57 -35.33 -0.94
CA MET A 222 -13.06 -35.89 -2.20
C MET A 222 -14.12 -36.76 -2.92
N GLU A 223 -15.37 -36.73 -2.46
CA GLU A 223 -16.47 -37.36 -3.16
C GLU A 223 -16.75 -36.62 -4.47
N LYS A 224 -16.76 -37.37 -5.58
CA LYS A 224 -17.03 -36.81 -6.91
C LYS A 224 -18.38 -36.11 -6.92
N GLY A 225 -18.37 -34.83 -7.30
CA GLY A 225 -19.57 -33.99 -7.40
C GLY A 225 -19.87 -33.15 -6.16
N SER A 226 -19.16 -33.37 -5.04
CA SER A 226 -19.21 -32.45 -3.90
C SER A 226 -18.71 -31.05 -4.28
N PRO A 227 -19.18 -29.96 -3.63
CA PRO A 227 -18.75 -28.60 -3.97
C PRO A 227 -17.24 -28.41 -3.93
N PHE A 228 -16.57 -28.91 -2.88
CA PHE A 228 -15.12 -28.81 -2.73
C PHE A 228 -14.36 -29.59 -3.82
N TYR A 229 -14.80 -30.81 -4.16
CA TYR A 229 -14.20 -31.57 -5.26
C TYR A 229 -14.32 -30.84 -6.61
N LYS A 230 -15.45 -30.18 -6.87
CA LYS A 230 -15.65 -29.40 -8.09
C LYS A 230 -14.67 -28.22 -8.18
N GLU A 231 -14.42 -27.52 -7.08
CA GLU A 231 -13.42 -26.44 -7.06
C GLU A 231 -12.00 -26.95 -7.30
N ILE A 232 -11.63 -28.09 -6.72
CA ILE A 232 -10.31 -28.68 -7.00
C ILE A 232 -10.16 -29.04 -8.47
N MET A 233 -11.17 -29.73 -9.04
CA MET A 233 -11.13 -30.11 -10.45
C MET A 233 -11.14 -28.90 -11.38
N GLU A 234 -11.81 -27.81 -10.99
CA GLU A 234 -11.74 -26.54 -11.72
C GLU A 234 -10.31 -25.99 -11.75
N VAL A 235 -9.63 -25.90 -10.60
CA VAL A 235 -8.23 -25.45 -10.56
C VAL A 235 -7.34 -26.34 -11.43
N TYR A 236 -7.49 -27.66 -11.31
CA TYR A 236 -6.73 -28.64 -12.08
C TYR A 236 -6.91 -28.43 -13.60
N GLU A 237 -8.15 -28.37 -14.08
CA GLU A 237 -8.48 -28.23 -15.50
C GLU A 237 -8.12 -26.85 -16.05
N VAL A 238 -8.29 -25.78 -15.27
CA VAL A 238 -7.89 -24.42 -15.71
C VAL A 238 -6.39 -24.37 -15.96
N VAL A 239 -5.56 -24.85 -15.04
CA VAL A 239 -4.10 -24.84 -15.24
C VAL A 239 -3.67 -25.76 -16.38
N LYS A 240 -4.25 -26.96 -16.46
CA LYS A 240 -3.93 -27.94 -17.50
C LYS A 240 -4.24 -27.43 -18.91
N ASN A 241 -5.32 -26.67 -19.05
CA ASN A 241 -5.78 -26.15 -20.34
C ASN A 241 -5.44 -24.66 -20.54
N ALA A 242 -4.62 -24.06 -19.66
CA ALA A 242 -4.33 -22.63 -19.66
C ALA A 242 -3.65 -22.18 -20.97
N ASN A 243 -4.25 -21.19 -21.62
CA ASN A 243 -3.68 -20.54 -22.80
C ASN A 243 -2.60 -19.52 -22.40
N SER A 244 -1.95 -18.89 -23.40
CA SER A 244 -0.87 -17.93 -23.16
C SER A 244 -1.34 -16.69 -22.38
N GLU A 245 -2.51 -16.14 -22.71
CA GLU A 245 -3.07 -14.96 -22.04
C GLU A 245 -3.34 -15.24 -20.56
N GLU A 246 -3.90 -16.40 -20.23
CA GLU A 246 -4.17 -16.79 -18.84
C GLU A 246 -2.87 -16.91 -18.01
N LYS A 247 -1.79 -17.40 -18.63
CA LYS A 247 -0.46 -17.48 -18.00
C LYS A 247 0.18 -16.11 -17.84
N GLU A 248 0.00 -15.22 -18.82
CA GLU A 248 0.47 -13.84 -18.76
C GLU A 248 -0.26 -13.05 -17.67
N ILE A 249 -1.59 -13.18 -17.58
CA ILE A 249 -2.41 -12.60 -16.51
C ILE A 249 -1.95 -13.13 -15.14
N ALA A 250 -1.76 -14.45 -15.00
CA ALA A 250 -1.25 -15.05 -13.76
C ALA A 250 0.11 -14.46 -13.36
N SER A 251 1.02 -14.33 -14.32
CA SER A 251 2.37 -13.82 -14.09
C SER A 251 2.37 -12.33 -13.72
N PHE A 252 1.54 -11.53 -14.41
CA PHE A 252 1.39 -10.10 -14.18
C PHE A 252 0.94 -9.79 -12.75
N TRP A 253 -0.04 -10.55 -12.26
CA TRP A 253 -0.58 -10.36 -10.92
C TRP A 253 0.02 -11.30 -9.87
N ASP A 254 1.15 -11.98 -10.13
CA ASP A 254 1.74 -12.91 -9.16
C ASP A 254 2.11 -12.20 -7.86
N CYS A 255 2.85 -11.08 -7.99
CA CYS A 255 3.20 -10.17 -6.89
C CYS A 255 3.72 -10.89 -5.63
N ASN A 256 4.43 -12.01 -5.82
CA ASN A 256 4.92 -12.86 -4.75
C ASN A 256 6.42 -12.60 -4.51
N PRO A 257 6.81 -11.96 -3.39
CA PRO A 257 8.23 -11.70 -3.08
C PRO A 257 9.00 -12.97 -2.67
N TYR A 258 8.33 -14.13 -2.59
CA TYR A 258 8.89 -15.41 -2.12
C TYR A 258 9.16 -16.42 -3.24
N VAL A 259 9.12 -16.00 -4.50
CA VAL A 259 9.42 -16.91 -5.61
C VAL A 259 10.87 -17.38 -5.50
N MET A 260 11.06 -18.67 -5.26
CA MET A 260 12.36 -19.30 -5.03
C MET A 260 12.72 -20.17 -6.23
N ASN A 261 13.84 -19.85 -6.88
CA ASN A 261 14.40 -20.66 -7.95
C ASN A 261 15.41 -21.64 -7.36
N VAL A 262 15.25 -22.92 -7.67
CA VAL A 262 16.17 -23.98 -7.24
C VAL A 262 16.81 -24.61 -8.48
N THR A 263 18.10 -24.37 -8.66
CA THR A 263 18.89 -24.97 -9.75
C THR A 263 20.08 -25.72 -9.15
N GLY A 264 19.93 -27.04 -9.01
CA GLY A 264 20.91 -27.87 -8.31
C GLY A 264 21.00 -27.49 -6.83
N HIS A 265 22.19 -27.09 -6.36
CA HIS A 265 22.44 -26.63 -4.99
C HIS A 265 22.24 -25.12 -4.80
N VAL A 266 21.91 -24.37 -5.85
CA VAL A 266 21.76 -22.92 -5.80
C VAL A 266 20.29 -22.57 -5.62
N MET A 267 20.01 -21.77 -4.58
CA MET A 267 18.70 -21.19 -4.31
C MET A 267 18.79 -19.67 -4.39
N PHE A 268 17.92 -19.03 -5.18
CA PHE A 268 17.83 -17.57 -5.25
C PHE A 268 16.38 -17.10 -5.43
N ALA A 269 16.05 -15.97 -4.79
CA ALA A 269 14.72 -15.38 -4.87
C ALA A 269 14.60 -14.43 -6.07
N THR A 270 13.45 -14.45 -6.75
CA THR A 270 13.11 -13.42 -7.76
C THR A 270 12.52 -12.21 -7.04
N LYS A 271 13.12 -11.04 -7.22
CA LYS A 271 12.59 -9.78 -6.66
C LYS A 271 11.30 -9.39 -7.40
N LYS A 272 10.19 -9.30 -6.66
CA LYS A 272 8.88 -8.84 -7.16
C LYS A 272 8.26 -7.89 -6.14
N ILE A 273 7.37 -7.01 -6.60
CA ILE A 273 6.52 -6.21 -5.70
C ILE A 273 5.48 -7.09 -5.02
N THR A 274 4.98 -6.59 -3.89
CA THR A 274 3.79 -7.14 -3.25
C THR A 274 2.53 -6.57 -3.91
N PRO A 275 1.36 -7.19 -3.70
CA PRO A 275 0.11 -6.68 -4.27
C PRO A 275 -0.21 -5.27 -3.78
N GLY A 276 0.13 -4.95 -2.52
CA GLY A 276 0.02 -3.59 -2.00
C GLY A 276 0.92 -2.62 -2.78
N GLY A 277 2.17 -2.99 -3.04
CA GLY A 277 3.09 -2.18 -3.85
C GLY A 277 2.63 -1.96 -5.29
N HIS A 278 1.97 -2.95 -5.90
CA HIS A 278 1.34 -2.84 -7.22
C HIS A 278 0.26 -1.76 -7.21
N TRP A 279 -0.68 -1.81 -6.26
CA TRP A 279 -1.73 -0.80 -6.13
C TRP A 279 -1.21 0.60 -5.75
N MET A 280 -0.06 0.70 -5.07
CA MET A 280 0.63 1.99 -4.89
C MET A 280 1.18 2.53 -6.20
N GLY A 281 1.67 1.65 -7.08
CA GLY A 281 2.07 2.00 -8.44
C GLY A 281 0.88 2.44 -9.31
N ILE A 282 -0.25 1.74 -9.25
CA ILE A 282 -1.49 2.14 -9.94
C ILE A 282 -1.97 3.51 -9.41
N THR A 283 -1.92 3.74 -8.09
CA THR A 283 -2.26 5.05 -7.50
C THR A 283 -1.40 6.17 -8.09
N LYS A 284 -0.09 5.94 -8.25
CA LYS A 284 0.83 6.88 -8.91
C LYS A 284 0.47 7.12 -10.37
N ILE A 285 0.12 6.07 -11.12
CA ILE A 285 -0.26 6.16 -12.53
C ILE A 285 -1.54 6.99 -12.66
N ALA A 286 -2.56 6.69 -11.87
CA ALA A 286 -3.83 7.41 -11.85
C ALA A 286 -3.65 8.89 -11.50
N ALA A 287 -2.91 9.19 -10.43
CA ALA A 287 -2.63 10.56 -10.02
C ALA A 287 -1.97 11.37 -11.14
N LYS A 288 -0.98 10.78 -11.83
CA LYS A 288 -0.31 11.41 -12.97
C LYS A 288 -1.22 11.58 -14.18
N ALA A 289 -2.02 10.56 -14.50
CA ALA A 289 -2.95 10.61 -15.63
C ALA A 289 -4.06 11.64 -15.42
N HIS A 290 -4.47 11.87 -14.18
CA HIS A 290 -5.43 12.89 -13.77
C HIS A 290 -4.81 14.30 -13.61
N ASP A 291 -3.48 14.44 -13.72
CA ASP A 291 -2.75 15.69 -13.41
C ASP A 291 -3.02 16.20 -11.99
N SER A 292 -3.07 15.27 -11.03
CA SER A 292 -3.37 15.56 -9.63
C SER A 292 -2.26 16.40 -8.98
N ASP A 293 -2.65 17.43 -8.23
CA ASP A 293 -1.72 18.18 -7.41
C ASP A 293 -1.22 17.37 -6.20
N LEU A 294 -0.37 18.00 -5.37
CA LEU A 294 0.23 17.32 -4.22
C LEU A 294 -0.81 16.85 -3.19
N MET A 295 -1.81 17.68 -2.90
CA MET A 295 -2.84 17.36 -1.90
C MET A 295 -3.78 16.27 -2.42
N GLU A 296 -4.22 16.36 -3.68
CA GLU A 296 -5.05 15.32 -4.31
C GLU A 296 -4.30 13.98 -4.42
N SER A 297 -3.02 14.01 -4.81
CA SER A 297 -2.17 12.82 -4.82
C SER A 297 -2.02 12.21 -3.42
N SER A 298 -1.82 13.05 -2.40
CA SER A 298 -1.73 12.59 -1.00
C SER A 298 -3.05 11.99 -0.51
N TYR A 299 -4.20 12.57 -0.90
CA TYR A 299 -5.52 12.03 -0.61
C TYR A 299 -5.70 10.64 -1.24
N ALA A 300 -5.34 10.48 -2.52
CA ALA A 300 -5.40 9.19 -3.20
C ALA A 300 -4.55 8.13 -2.48
N TYR A 301 -3.31 8.46 -2.11
CA TYR A 301 -2.45 7.53 -1.36
C TYR A 301 -3.01 7.20 0.02
N ALA A 302 -3.46 8.19 0.79
CA ALA A 302 -4.01 7.95 2.13
C ALA A 302 -5.24 7.03 2.08
N LYS A 303 -6.21 7.31 1.20
CA LYS A 303 -7.42 6.50 1.07
C LYS A 303 -7.12 5.08 0.59
N THR A 304 -6.26 4.92 -0.42
CA THR A 304 -5.89 3.60 -0.94
C THR A 304 -5.11 2.78 0.09
N THR A 305 -4.18 3.39 0.81
CA THR A 305 -3.37 2.65 1.80
C THR A 305 -4.15 2.26 3.05
N ILE A 306 -5.09 3.09 3.51
CA ILE A 306 -6.04 2.73 4.57
C ILE A 306 -6.88 1.53 4.12
N ALA A 307 -7.41 1.55 2.89
CA ALA A 307 -8.16 0.44 2.33
C ALA A 307 -7.33 -0.84 2.23
N LEU A 308 -6.08 -0.76 1.76
CA LEU A 308 -5.16 -1.89 1.71
C LEU A 308 -4.90 -2.46 3.11
N ALA A 309 -4.54 -1.62 4.08
CA ALA A 309 -4.17 -2.08 5.42
C ALA A 309 -5.31 -2.83 6.13
N ASP A 310 -6.52 -2.25 6.14
CA ASP A 310 -7.69 -2.91 6.75
C ASP A 310 -8.13 -4.15 5.98
N ALA A 311 -8.01 -4.15 4.64
CA ALA A 311 -8.27 -5.33 3.82
C ALA A 311 -7.30 -6.48 4.12
N PHE A 312 -6.01 -6.19 4.32
CA PHE A 312 -5.03 -7.19 4.74
C PHE A 312 -5.35 -7.75 6.13
N ILE A 313 -5.75 -6.91 7.09
CA ILE A 313 -6.14 -7.35 8.44
C ILE A 313 -7.35 -8.30 8.37
N ALA A 314 -8.42 -7.91 7.67
CA ALA A 314 -9.62 -8.73 7.53
C ALA A 314 -9.38 -10.05 6.76
N CYS A 315 -8.57 -10.01 5.70
CA CYS A 315 -8.22 -11.21 4.94
C CYS A 315 -7.37 -12.17 5.77
N TRP A 316 -6.37 -11.67 6.51
CA TRP A 316 -5.52 -12.52 7.34
C TRP A 316 -6.29 -13.10 8.53
N ASP A 317 -7.29 -12.40 9.07
CA ASP A 317 -8.19 -12.99 10.06
C ASP A 317 -8.86 -14.25 9.52
N GLU A 318 -9.43 -14.20 8.31
CA GLU A 318 -10.08 -15.36 7.71
C GLU A 318 -9.10 -16.48 7.33
N LYS A 319 -7.90 -16.13 6.84
CA LYS A 319 -6.85 -17.12 6.51
C LYS A 319 -6.49 -18.00 7.68
N TYR A 320 -6.30 -17.41 8.85
CA TYR A 320 -5.91 -18.16 10.04
C TYR A 320 -7.11 -18.71 10.83
N ARG A 321 -8.33 -18.21 10.57
CA ARG A 321 -9.59 -18.79 11.05
C ARG A 321 -9.96 -20.10 10.33
N SER A 322 -9.99 -20.07 9.00
CA SER A 322 -10.33 -21.23 8.17
C SER A 322 -9.17 -22.23 8.07
N ASN A 323 -7.93 -21.71 8.07
CA ASN A 323 -6.70 -22.48 7.90
C ASN A 323 -6.74 -23.43 6.69
N LEU A 324 -7.34 -23.01 5.58
CA LEU A 324 -7.61 -23.90 4.46
C LEU A 324 -6.34 -24.28 3.68
N ILE A 325 -6.25 -25.57 3.33
CA ILE A 325 -5.22 -26.16 2.49
C ILE A 325 -5.21 -25.60 1.05
N ARG A 326 -4.04 -25.63 0.39
CA ARG A 326 -3.84 -25.11 -0.97
C ARG A 326 -4.15 -26.16 -2.04
N PRO A 327 -4.50 -25.74 -3.29
CA PRO A 327 -4.86 -26.68 -4.36
C PRO A 327 -3.79 -27.72 -4.68
N GLU A 328 -2.53 -27.30 -4.86
CA GLU A 328 -1.43 -28.20 -5.23
C GLU A 328 -1.28 -29.38 -4.28
N THR A 329 -1.48 -29.16 -2.98
CA THR A 329 -1.33 -30.19 -1.97
C THR A 329 -2.34 -31.33 -2.17
N ILE A 330 -3.59 -30.99 -2.48
CA ILE A 330 -4.62 -32.01 -2.70
C ILE A 330 -4.46 -32.65 -4.07
N ILE A 331 -4.23 -31.84 -5.11
CA ILE A 331 -4.09 -32.33 -6.48
C ILE A 331 -2.95 -33.36 -6.54
N ASN A 332 -1.78 -33.02 -6.01
CA ASN A 332 -0.61 -33.90 -6.07
C ASN A 332 -0.78 -35.18 -5.26
N ARG A 333 -1.56 -35.15 -4.16
CA ARG A 333 -1.79 -36.32 -3.30
C ARG A 333 -2.90 -37.24 -3.78
N ARG A 334 -3.87 -36.73 -4.53
CA ARG A 334 -5.16 -37.42 -4.76
C ARG A 334 -5.63 -37.46 -6.21
N ILE A 335 -5.03 -36.68 -7.10
CA ILE A 335 -5.48 -36.53 -8.48
C ILE A 335 -4.35 -36.82 -9.46
N ASP A 336 -3.26 -36.07 -9.38
CA ASP A 336 -2.16 -36.08 -10.37
C ASP A 336 -0.86 -35.61 -9.70
N GLU A 337 0.06 -36.54 -9.43
CA GLU A 337 1.29 -36.27 -8.66
C GLU A 337 2.31 -35.39 -9.40
N ASP A 338 2.22 -35.33 -10.73
CA ASP A 338 3.09 -34.53 -11.60
C ASP A 338 2.53 -33.14 -11.90
N TRP A 339 1.33 -32.83 -11.41
CA TRP A 339 0.72 -31.52 -11.62
C TRP A 339 1.49 -30.43 -10.86
N THR A 340 1.66 -29.29 -11.53
CA THR A 340 2.29 -28.11 -10.94
C THR A 340 1.44 -26.88 -11.24
N PRO A 341 1.23 -25.98 -10.25
CA PRO A 341 0.54 -24.73 -10.50
C PRO A 341 1.39 -23.82 -11.39
N THR A 342 0.73 -22.96 -12.17
CA THR A 342 1.41 -21.94 -12.99
C THR A 342 2.29 -21.01 -12.14
N LEU A 343 1.82 -20.67 -10.93
CA LEU A 343 2.54 -19.84 -9.97
C LEU A 343 2.94 -20.66 -8.76
N GLN A 344 4.12 -20.36 -8.19
CA GLN A 344 4.53 -20.96 -6.92
C GLN A 344 3.56 -20.54 -5.80
N THR A 345 3.05 -21.53 -5.03
CA THR A 345 2.10 -21.25 -3.95
C THR A 345 2.72 -20.39 -2.85
N PRO A 346 2.08 -19.27 -2.48
CA PRO A 346 2.53 -18.43 -1.38
C PRO A 346 2.41 -19.12 0.00
N PRO A 347 3.33 -18.86 0.95
CA PRO A 347 3.43 -19.58 2.21
C PRO A 347 2.44 -19.09 3.29
N PHE A 348 1.15 -19.20 3.01
CA PHE A 348 0.06 -18.90 3.93
C PHE A 348 -1.25 -19.61 3.51
N PRO A 349 -2.21 -19.80 4.45
CA PRO A 349 -3.48 -20.45 4.18
C PRO A 349 -4.26 -19.87 2.99
N GLU A 350 -5.10 -20.71 2.38
CA GLU A 350 -5.76 -20.45 1.11
C GLU A 350 -6.87 -19.40 1.24
N TYR A 351 -7.80 -19.57 2.18
CA TYR A 351 -9.08 -18.86 2.14
C TYR A 351 -9.12 -17.62 3.06
N THR A 352 -9.52 -16.41 2.63
CA THR A 352 -9.86 -15.96 1.27
C THR A 352 -8.62 -15.57 0.45
N SER A 353 -8.79 -15.31 -0.85
CA SER A 353 -7.70 -14.79 -1.70
C SER A 353 -7.31 -13.36 -1.31
N GLY A 354 -6.08 -13.18 -0.83
CA GLY A 354 -5.57 -11.86 -0.45
C GLY A 354 -5.56 -10.87 -1.62
N HIS A 355 -5.21 -11.32 -2.83
CA HIS A 355 -5.29 -10.50 -4.05
C HIS A 355 -6.72 -10.03 -4.32
N SER A 356 -7.71 -10.88 -4.11
CA SER A 356 -9.11 -10.52 -4.35
C SER A 356 -9.61 -9.46 -3.38
N VAL A 357 -9.32 -9.61 -2.09
CA VAL A 357 -9.73 -8.66 -1.04
C VAL A 357 -9.08 -7.31 -1.23
N ILE A 358 -7.74 -7.27 -1.31
CA ILE A 358 -6.99 -6.01 -1.33
C ILE A 358 -7.16 -5.26 -2.64
N SER A 359 -7.21 -5.96 -3.78
CA SER A 359 -7.40 -5.32 -5.08
C SER A 359 -8.77 -4.70 -5.20
N THR A 360 -9.80 -5.38 -4.66
CA THR A 360 -11.15 -4.84 -4.68
C THR A 360 -11.29 -3.64 -3.76
N ALA A 361 -10.67 -3.67 -2.57
CA ALA A 361 -10.66 -2.53 -1.65
C ALA A 361 -9.92 -1.31 -2.25
N ALA A 362 -8.73 -1.53 -2.82
CA ALA A 362 -7.93 -0.48 -3.45
C ALA A 362 -8.61 0.11 -4.70
N ALA A 363 -9.20 -0.74 -5.54
CA ALA A 363 -9.95 -0.28 -6.72
C ALA A 363 -11.13 0.62 -6.32
N ASN A 364 -11.90 0.24 -5.31
CA ASN A 364 -13.00 1.08 -4.81
C ASN A 364 -12.48 2.41 -4.23
N ALA A 365 -11.36 2.40 -3.51
CA ALA A 365 -10.73 3.62 -3.00
C ALA A 365 -10.33 4.58 -4.13
N LEU A 366 -9.70 4.06 -5.19
CA LEU A 366 -9.29 4.85 -6.36
C LEU A 366 -10.48 5.30 -7.21
N THR A 367 -11.50 4.46 -7.39
CA THR A 367 -12.75 4.84 -8.04
C THR A 367 -13.45 5.98 -7.30
N ASP A 368 -13.38 6.03 -5.98
CA ASP A 368 -13.93 7.15 -5.22
C ASP A 368 -13.14 8.46 -5.38
N VAL A 369 -11.84 8.37 -5.70
CA VAL A 369 -10.99 9.54 -5.88
C VAL A 369 -11.10 10.06 -7.30
N TYR A 370 -10.95 9.19 -8.30
CA TYR A 370 -10.81 9.57 -9.71
C TYR A 370 -12.04 9.27 -10.57
N GLY A 371 -13.07 8.66 -10.00
CA GLY A 371 -14.29 8.28 -10.70
C GLY A 371 -14.27 6.86 -11.26
N ASP A 372 -15.44 6.42 -11.72
CA ASP A 372 -15.60 5.15 -12.42
C ASP A 372 -15.19 5.26 -13.89
N ASN A 373 -14.91 4.13 -14.54
CA ASN A 373 -14.42 4.06 -15.93
C ASN A 373 -13.15 4.91 -16.17
N PHE A 374 -12.27 4.97 -15.17
CA PHE A 374 -10.97 5.61 -15.30
C PHE A 374 -10.02 4.68 -16.07
N HIS A 375 -9.73 5.06 -17.31
CA HIS A 375 -8.81 4.35 -18.18
C HIS A 375 -7.34 4.58 -17.76
N PHE A 376 -6.53 3.52 -17.72
CA PHE A 376 -5.10 3.62 -17.46
C PHE A 376 -4.29 2.47 -18.06
N VAL A 377 -3.03 2.76 -18.37
CA VAL A 377 -2.02 1.76 -18.75
C VAL A 377 -1.15 1.44 -17.54
N ASP A 378 -1.32 0.22 -17.02
CA ASP A 378 -0.49 -0.29 -15.94
C ASP A 378 0.91 -0.67 -16.45
N SER A 379 1.92 0.05 -15.96
CA SER A 379 3.34 -0.17 -16.27
C SER A 379 4.16 -0.55 -15.04
N THR A 380 3.50 -0.85 -13.92
CA THR A 380 4.14 -1.14 -12.63
C THR A 380 5.09 -2.34 -12.68
N GLU A 381 4.72 -3.36 -13.45
CA GLU A 381 5.47 -4.60 -13.59
C GLU A 381 6.58 -4.57 -14.67
N GLN A 382 6.70 -3.46 -15.44
CA GLN A 382 7.77 -3.32 -16.44
C GLN A 382 9.17 -3.42 -15.83
N LYS A 383 9.36 -2.85 -14.63
CA LYS A 383 10.62 -2.92 -13.88
C LYS A 383 10.97 -4.36 -13.46
N TYR A 384 9.99 -5.26 -13.43
CA TYR A 384 10.13 -6.67 -13.06
C TYR A 384 10.08 -7.61 -14.27
N GLY A 385 10.15 -7.05 -15.49
CA GLY A 385 10.32 -7.81 -16.73
C GLY A 385 9.02 -8.24 -17.41
N LEU A 386 7.88 -7.67 -17.01
CA LEU A 386 6.57 -8.00 -17.59
C LEU A 386 6.03 -6.84 -18.44
N PRO A 387 5.25 -7.11 -19.49
CA PRO A 387 4.68 -6.06 -20.33
C PRO A 387 3.63 -5.24 -19.57
N SER A 388 3.35 -4.03 -20.09
CA SER A 388 2.20 -3.26 -19.63
C SER A 388 0.88 -3.90 -19.98
N ARG A 389 -0.13 -3.66 -19.13
CA ARG A 389 -1.52 -4.05 -19.38
C ARG A 389 -2.41 -2.81 -19.31
N GLU A 390 -3.48 -2.81 -20.07
CA GLU A 390 -4.38 -1.66 -20.24
C GLU A 390 -5.74 -2.02 -19.65
N PHE A 391 -6.33 -1.08 -18.93
CA PHE A 391 -7.61 -1.28 -18.24
C PHE A 391 -8.48 -0.05 -18.41
N ASP A 392 -9.78 -0.25 -18.59
CA ASP A 392 -10.78 0.81 -18.71
C ASP A 392 -11.35 1.22 -17.34
N SER A 393 -11.05 0.47 -16.27
CA SER A 393 -11.39 0.86 -14.89
C SER A 393 -10.51 0.16 -13.86
N PHE A 394 -10.38 0.76 -12.66
CA PHE A 394 -9.75 0.09 -11.52
C PHE A 394 -10.47 -1.21 -11.14
N MET A 395 -11.79 -1.23 -11.29
CA MET A 395 -12.60 -2.43 -10.99
C MET A 395 -12.32 -3.56 -11.97
N GLU A 396 -12.10 -3.27 -13.24
CA GLU A 396 -11.63 -4.26 -14.23
C GLU A 396 -10.27 -4.84 -13.83
N ALA A 397 -9.28 -3.98 -13.55
CA ALA A 397 -7.97 -4.42 -13.07
C ALA A 397 -8.08 -5.30 -11.81
N SER A 398 -8.96 -4.94 -10.86
CA SER A 398 -9.18 -5.74 -9.65
C SER A 398 -9.78 -7.12 -9.92
N ARG A 399 -10.67 -7.23 -10.92
CA ARG A 399 -11.28 -8.51 -11.32
C ARG A 399 -10.26 -9.38 -12.03
N GLU A 400 -9.42 -8.81 -12.89
CA GLU A 400 -8.32 -9.54 -13.51
C GLU A 400 -7.32 -10.02 -12.45
N ALA A 401 -6.94 -9.17 -11.50
CA ALA A 401 -6.08 -9.53 -10.37
C ALA A 401 -6.67 -10.67 -9.53
N ALA A 402 -7.97 -10.62 -9.23
CA ALA A 402 -8.67 -11.68 -8.54
C ALA A 402 -8.66 -12.98 -9.36
N MET A 403 -8.94 -12.89 -10.67
CA MET A 403 -9.09 -14.06 -11.52
C MET A 403 -7.76 -14.74 -11.85
N SER A 404 -6.69 -13.96 -11.91
CA SER A 404 -5.31 -14.42 -12.08
C SER A 404 -4.92 -15.55 -11.12
N ARG A 405 -5.55 -15.61 -9.94
CA ARG A 405 -5.22 -16.58 -8.90
C ARG A 405 -5.73 -17.99 -9.21
N LEU A 406 -6.80 -18.11 -10.01
CA LEU A 406 -7.27 -19.39 -10.53
C LEU A 406 -6.37 -19.84 -11.68
N TYR A 407 -6.04 -18.94 -12.62
CA TYR A 407 -5.07 -19.21 -13.69
C TYR A 407 -3.69 -19.59 -13.13
N GLY A 408 -3.34 -19.00 -11.99
CA GLY A 408 -2.15 -19.31 -11.24
C GLY A 408 -2.13 -20.69 -10.58
N GLY A 409 -3.29 -21.35 -10.43
CA GLY A 409 -3.39 -22.68 -9.82
C GLY A 409 -3.38 -22.71 -8.29
N ILE A 410 -3.56 -21.56 -7.63
CA ILE A 410 -3.23 -21.40 -6.21
C ILE A 410 -4.41 -20.97 -5.33
N HIS A 411 -5.56 -20.69 -5.93
CA HIS A 411 -6.80 -20.38 -5.21
C HIS A 411 -8.02 -21.08 -5.82
N TYR A 412 -8.95 -21.49 -4.96
CA TYR A 412 -10.27 -21.97 -5.35
C TYR A 412 -11.19 -20.79 -5.71
N ARG A 413 -12.22 -21.04 -6.55
CA ARG A 413 -13.16 -20.01 -6.99
C ARG A 413 -13.86 -19.31 -5.83
N LYS A 414 -14.32 -20.03 -4.81
CA LYS A 414 -14.96 -19.43 -3.63
C LYS A 414 -14.05 -18.47 -2.88
N ALA A 415 -12.75 -18.78 -2.76
CA ALA A 415 -11.78 -17.87 -2.13
C ALA A 415 -11.64 -16.53 -2.88
N ILE A 416 -11.80 -16.58 -4.21
CA ILE A 416 -11.75 -15.41 -5.09
C ILE A 416 -13.03 -14.59 -4.96
N GLU A 417 -14.20 -15.22 -5.09
CA GLU A 417 -15.51 -14.56 -5.05
C GLU A 417 -15.80 -13.93 -3.67
N GLU A 418 -15.55 -14.68 -2.60
CA GLU A 418 -15.75 -14.20 -1.23
C GLU A 418 -14.68 -13.18 -0.83
N GLY A 419 -13.49 -13.29 -1.43
CA GLY A 419 -12.46 -12.26 -1.31
C GLY A 419 -12.88 -10.93 -1.94
N ILE A 420 -13.48 -10.96 -3.15
CA ILE A 420 -14.05 -9.76 -3.79
C ILE A 420 -15.13 -9.15 -2.90
N TRP A 421 -16.06 -9.95 -2.39
CA TRP A 421 -17.09 -9.48 -1.47
C TRP A 421 -16.48 -8.81 -0.22
N GLN A 422 -15.51 -9.45 0.43
CA GLN A 422 -14.88 -8.93 1.64
C GLN A 422 -14.17 -7.59 1.37
N GLY A 423 -13.47 -7.48 0.23
CA GLY A 423 -12.85 -6.22 -0.20
C GLY A 423 -13.86 -5.09 -0.44
N GLN A 424 -15.04 -5.41 -1.00
CA GLN A 424 -16.14 -4.43 -1.15
C GLN A 424 -16.67 -3.96 0.19
N GLN A 425 -16.82 -4.85 1.17
CA GLN A 425 -17.30 -4.48 2.51
C GLN A 425 -16.33 -3.53 3.22
N VAL A 426 -15.03 -3.82 3.16
CA VAL A 426 -13.99 -2.93 3.71
C VAL A 426 -14.07 -1.53 3.07
N ALA A 427 -14.16 -1.45 1.74
CA ALA A 427 -14.26 -0.16 1.06
C ALA A 427 -15.55 0.61 1.42
N GLN A 428 -16.68 -0.08 1.53
CA GLN A 428 -17.95 0.53 1.93
C GLN A 428 -17.89 1.08 3.35
N GLU A 429 -17.22 0.39 4.27
CA GLU A 429 -17.06 0.86 5.64
C GLU A 429 -16.19 2.12 5.71
N ILE A 430 -15.12 2.18 4.90
CA ILE A 430 -14.28 3.37 4.77
C ILE A 430 -15.09 4.56 4.25
N ARG A 431 -15.89 4.37 3.20
CA ARG A 431 -16.79 5.41 2.67
C ARG A 431 -17.78 5.93 3.72
N LYS A 432 -18.27 5.02 4.58
CA LYS A 432 -19.28 5.33 5.59
C LYS A 432 -18.70 6.07 6.79
N LYS A 433 -17.52 5.67 7.26
CA LYS A 433 -16.93 6.18 8.51
C LYS A 433 -15.98 7.35 8.31
N ILE A 434 -15.29 7.44 7.16
CA ILE A 434 -14.24 8.42 6.94
C ILE A 434 -14.69 9.47 5.93
N THR A 435 -14.69 10.71 6.38
CA THR A 435 -14.91 11.91 5.55
C THR A 435 -13.56 12.54 5.24
N PHE A 436 -13.10 12.40 3.99
CA PHE A 436 -11.85 13.02 3.53
C PHE A 436 -12.03 14.42 2.96
N ARG A 437 -13.20 14.71 2.35
CA ARG A 437 -13.55 16.01 1.76
C ARG A 437 -14.98 16.40 2.20
N GLU A 438 -15.26 17.69 2.34
CA GLU A 438 -16.65 18.15 2.49
C GLU A 438 -17.41 17.99 1.15
N ASN A 439 -18.49 17.22 1.16
CA ASN A 439 -19.31 17.00 -0.04
C ASN A 439 -20.01 18.30 -0.48
N ASN A 440 -19.43 19.02 -1.44
CA ASN A 440 -20.22 19.79 -2.39
C ASN A 440 -20.63 18.86 -3.55
N SER A 441 -21.61 18.00 -3.26
CA SER A 441 -22.45 17.28 -4.23
C SER A 441 -21.75 16.56 -5.40
N ILE A 442 -21.61 15.24 -5.31
CA ILE A 442 -21.77 14.38 -6.50
C ILE A 442 -23.14 13.73 -6.38
N ALA A 443 -24.13 14.39 -6.97
CA ALA A 443 -25.37 13.73 -7.30
C ALA A 443 -25.05 12.59 -8.27
N ILE A 444 -25.45 11.39 -7.87
CA ILE A 444 -25.64 10.25 -8.76
C ILE A 444 -26.35 10.74 -10.02
N LYS A 445 -25.72 10.56 -11.18
CA LYS A 445 -26.42 10.51 -12.46
C LYS A 445 -26.21 9.15 -13.06
#